data_AF-A0A2H0ET74-F1
#
_entry.id   AF-A0A2H0ET74-F1
#
_cell.length_a   1.000
_cell.length_b   1.000
_cell.length_c   1.000
_cell.angle_alpha   90.00
_cell.angle_beta   90.00
_cell.angle_gamma   90.00
#
_symmetry.space_group_name_H-M   'P 1'
#
loop_
_entity.id
_entity.type
_entity.pdbx_description
1 polymer ?
#
loop_
_entity_poly.entity_id
_entity_poly.type
_entity_poly.pdbx_seq_one_letter_code
_entity_poly.pdbx_strand_id
1 'polypeptide(L)'
;MARPLIYLRACATLLRRRLSRWRDSLAARRACWGARARALRASNAWPEPFAPGDAARAARLASGDLFLAGRRATLDGLSPFAITPPDAAWLAALHGFDWLDDAQAAGRAERAALRAWAFDWLRRFGGGAGPGWRADLAGRRLARLTTAAPLLMAGAGDADKRRLLRAIDAHRRFLQTRIGAVRDPLTQLEAATGLALCGLAQEGGAATAAWAAAR
;
A
#
# COMPACT_ATOMS: atom_id res chain seq x y z
N MET A 1 -12.78 -42.43 20.32
CA MET A 1 -12.20 -42.44 18.95
C MET A 1 -12.74 -41.27 18.11
N ALA A 2 -12.27 -40.02 18.32
CA ALA A 2 -12.80 -38.84 17.61
C ALA A 2 -11.73 -37.76 17.34
N ARG A 3 -10.56 -38.14 16.80
CA ARG A 3 -9.44 -37.23 16.48
C ARG A 3 -9.05 -37.03 14.99
N PRO A 4 -9.53 -37.80 13.98
CA PRO A 4 -9.03 -37.65 12.60
C PRO A 4 -9.59 -36.41 11.86
N LEU A 5 -10.76 -35.91 12.24
CA LEU A 5 -11.42 -34.80 11.54
C LEU A 5 -10.79 -33.42 11.82
N ILE A 6 -10.12 -33.25 12.96
CA ILE A 6 -9.47 -31.97 13.33
C ILE A 6 -8.22 -31.75 12.48
N TYR A 7 -7.41 -32.80 12.26
CA TYR A 7 -6.20 -32.73 11.44
C TYR A 7 -6.52 -32.50 9.97
N LEU A 8 -7.57 -33.13 9.42
CA LEU A 8 -7.99 -32.92 8.03
C LEU A 8 -8.53 -31.50 7.81
N ARG A 9 -9.28 -30.94 8.77
CA ARG A 9 -9.71 -29.53 8.71
C ARG A 9 -8.52 -28.58 8.84
N ALA A 10 -7.58 -28.82 9.75
CA ALA A 10 -6.39 -28.00 9.90
C ALA A 10 -5.51 -28.03 8.63
N CYS A 11 -5.24 -29.21 8.06
CA CYS A 11 -4.52 -29.36 6.79
C CYS A 11 -5.26 -28.69 5.63
N ALA A 12 -6.58 -28.87 5.51
CA ALA A 12 -7.38 -28.20 4.49
C ALA A 12 -7.34 -26.67 4.63
N THR A 13 -7.30 -26.15 5.85
CA THR A 13 -7.21 -24.70 6.11
C THR A 13 -5.82 -24.16 5.78
N LEU A 14 -4.76 -24.92 6.10
CA LEU A 14 -3.38 -24.59 5.76
C LEU A 14 -3.12 -24.66 4.25
N LEU A 15 -3.62 -25.69 3.55
CA LEU A 15 -3.59 -25.81 2.09
C LEU A 15 -4.38 -24.68 1.42
N ARG A 16 -5.59 -24.37 1.91
CA ARG A 16 -6.38 -23.23 1.39
C ARG A 16 -5.68 -21.90 1.59
N ARG A 17 -4.99 -21.68 2.73
CA ARG A 17 -4.15 -20.50 2.98
C ARG A 17 -2.90 -20.44 2.10
N ARG A 18 -2.29 -21.60 1.79
CA ARG A 18 -1.12 -21.67 0.89
C ARG A 18 -1.51 -21.44 -0.58
N LEU A 19 -2.66 -21.99 -0.99
CA LEU A 19 -3.25 -21.81 -2.32
C LEU A 19 -3.77 -20.37 -2.54
N SER A 20 -4.34 -19.73 -1.51
CA SER A 20 -4.76 -18.32 -1.61
C SER A 20 -3.55 -17.41 -1.85
N ARG A 21 -2.45 -17.61 -1.11
CA ARG A 21 -1.20 -16.85 -1.29
C ARG A 21 -0.62 -16.95 -2.69
N TRP A 22 -0.66 -18.13 -3.31
CA TRP A 22 -0.19 -18.30 -4.69
C TRP A 22 -1.10 -17.59 -5.70
N ARG A 23 -2.43 -17.72 -5.54
CA ARG A 23 -3.41 -17.02 -6.38
C ARG A 23 -3.28 -15.50 -6.25
N ASP A 24 -3.06 -15.01 -5.04
CA ASP A 24 -2.84 -13.58 -4.78
C ASP A 24 -1.52 -13.11 -5.39
N SER A 25 -0.45 -13.90 -5.30
CA SER A 25 0.83 -13.59 -5.94
C SER A 25 0.73 -13.53 -7.47
N LEU A 26 -0.03 -14.45 -8.09
CA LEU A 26 -0.26 -14.42 -9.55
C LEU A 26 -1.14 -13.23 -9.96
N ALA A 27 -2.20 -12.96 -9.20
CA ALA A 27 -3.07 -11.81 -9.45
C ALA A 27 -2.29 -10.50 -9.32
N ALA A 28 -1.41 -10.38 -8.32
CA ALA A 28 -0.52 -9.24 -8.14
C ALA A 28 0.40 -9.03 -9.34
N ARG A 29 1.09 -10.09 -9.79
CA ARG A 29 1.97 -10.02 -10.98
C ARG A 29 1.20 -9.58 -12.24
N ARG A 30 0.01 -10.14 -12.48
CA ARG A 30 -0.86 -9.75 -13.60
C ARG A 30 -1.33 -8.30 -13.49
N ALA A 31 -1.66 -7.86 -12.27
CA ALA A 31 -2.09 -6.50 -12.00
C ALA A 31 -0.95 -5.51 -12.25
N CYS A 32 0.27 -5.80 -11.78
CA CYS A 32 1.46 -5.00 -12.06
C CYS A 32 1.82 -4.97 -13.55
N TRP A 33 1.76 -6.11 -14.24
CA TRP A 33 2.13 -6.19 -15.66
C TRP A 33 1.26 -5.32 -16.56
N GLY A 34 -0.05 -5.29 -16.31
CA GLY A 34 -0.96 -4.42 -17.08
C GLY A 34 -1.21 -3.04 -16.46
N ALA A 35 -0.51 -2.66 -15.39
CA ALA A 35 -0.72 -1.38 -14.73
C ALA A 35 -0.20 -0.21 -15.59
N ARG A 36 -0.98 0.87 -15.67
CA ARG A 36 -0.70 2.02 -16.53
C ARG A 36 -0.71 3.31 -15.73
N ALA A 37 0.41 4.01 -15.70
CA ALA A 37 0.53 5.32 -15.03
C ALA A 37 -0.49 6.35 -15.54
N ARG A 38 -0.95 6.24 -16.79
CA ARG A 38 -1.76 7.25 -17.47
C ARG A 38 -3.14 7.47 -16.83
N ALA A 39 -3.70 6.47 -16.17
CA ALA A 39 -5.03 6.57 -15.54
C ALA A 39 -5.12 7.68 -14.47
N LEU A 40 -3.99 8.07 -13.88
CA LEU A 40 -3.92 8.98 -12.73
C LEU A 40 -2.99 10.18 -12.98
N ARG A 41 -2.49 10.36 -14.20
CA ARG A 41 -1.52 11.42 -14.52
C ARG A 41 -2.12 12.82 -14.49
N ALA A 42 -3.42 12.95 -14.77
CA ALA A 42 -4.14 14.22 -14.83
C ALA A 42 -4.89 14.53 -13.53
N SER A 43 -4.80 13.66 -12.51
CA SER A 43 -5.55 13.78 -11.27
C SER A 43 -5.13 15.03 -10.49
N ASN A 44 -6.05 15.99 -10.40
CA ASN A 44 -5.91 17.18 -9.54
C ASN A 44 -6.82 17.12 -8.30
N ALA A 45 -7.66 16.10 -8.16
CA ALA A 45 -8.56 15.90 -7.02
C ALA A 45 -8.11 14.71 -6.16
N TRP A 46 -6.95 14.86 -5.53
CA TRP A 46 -6.48 13.85 -4.57
C TRP A 46 -7.32 13.97 -3.29
N PRO A 47 -7.89 12.86 -2.77
CA PRO A 47 -8.64 12.90 -1.52
C PRO A 47 -7.77 13.31 -0.35
N GLU A 48 -8.37 14.01 0.61
CA GLU A 48 -7.72 14.35 1.86
C GLU A 48 -7.36 13.09 2.69
N PRO A 49 -6.28 13.14 3.48
CA PRO A 49 -5.89 12.04 4.36
C PRO A 49 -6.95 11.74 5.43
N PHE A 50 -7.08 10.46 5.80
CA PHE A 50 -8.03 10.04 6.85
C PHE A 50 -7.67 10.52 8.25
N ALA A 51 -6.39 10.77 8.51
CA ALA A 51 -5.90 11.22 9.81
C ALA A 51 -4.80 12.27 9.62
N PRO A 52 -4.72 13.25 10.54
CA PRO A 52 -3.75 14.35 10.44
C PRO A 52 -2.29 13.91 10.63
N GLY A 53 -2.02 12.65 11.01
CA GLY A 53 -0.68 12.17 11.32
C GLY A 53 -0.12 12.71 12.65
N ASP A 54 1.09 12.29 13.02
CA ASP A 54 1.81 12.73 14.21
C ASP A 54 3.29 12.99 13.90
N ALA A 55 3.71 14.24 14.09
CA ALA A 55 5.07 14.68 13.82
C ALA A 55 6.12 14.04 14.73
N ALA A 56 5.78 13.71 15.99
CA ALA A 56 6.69 13.07 16.92
C ALA A 56 6.93 11.60 16.53
N ARG A 57 5.88 10.91 16.05
CA ARG A 57 6.05 9.57 15.46
C ARG A 57 6.90 9.63 14.20
N ALA A 58 6.66 10.60 13.32
CA ALA A 58 7.47 10.78 12.13
C ALA A 58 8.96 11.01 12.44
N ALA A 59 9.27 11.84 13.42
CA ALA A 59 10.65 12.09 13.86
C ALA A 59 11.34 10.83 14.39
N ARG A 60 10.64 10.02 15.19
CA ARG A 60 11.16 8.73 15.66
C ARG A 60 11.39 7.74 14.54
N LEU A 61 10.46 7.64 13.59
CA LEU A 61 10.64 6.78 12.43
C LEU A 61 11.85 7.23 11.60
N ALA A 62 11.98 8.54 11.37
CA ALA A 62 13.08 9.12 10.61
C ALA A 62 14.44 8.95 11.30
N SER A 63 14.49 8.92 12.64
CA SER A 63 15.72 8.61 13.38
C SER A 63 16.08 7.12 13.38
N GLY A 64 15.26 6.27 12.77
CA GLY A 64 15.47 4.83 12.69
C GLY A 64 14.83 4.03 13.82
N ASP A 65 14.02 4.65 14.68
CA ASP A 65 13.32 3.96 15.76
C ASP A 65 11.86 3.62 15.39
N LEU A 66 11.64 2.39 14.92
CA LEU A 66 10.34 1.95 14.42
C LEU A 66 9.56 1.22 15.50
N PHE A 67 8.55 1.90 16.03
CA PHE A 67 7.55 1.27 16.88
C PHE A 67 6.25 1.06 16.11
N LEU A 68 6.00 -0.17 15.69
CA LEU A 68 4.86 -0.56 14.86
C LEU A 68 4.17 -1.77 15.49
N ALA A 69 2.84 -1.76 15.53
CA ALA A 69 2.05 -2.86 16.11
C ALA A 69 2.51 -3.32 17.52
N GLY A 70 2.95 -2.37 18.37
CA GLY A 70 3.41 -2.65 19.73
C GLY A 70 4.81 -3.26 19.86
N ARG A 71 5.56 -3.35 18.76
CA ARG A 71 6.94 -3.87 18.73
C ARG A 71 7.91 -2.82 18.20
N ARG A 72 9.15 -2.85 18.69
CA ARG A 72 10.23 -1.92 18.32
C ARG A 72 11.27 -2.60 17.44
N ALA A 73 11.81 -1.89 16.46
CA ALA A 73 13.00 -2.28 15.69
C ALA A 73 13.83 -1.03 15.34
N THR A 74 15.15 -1.18 15.30
CA THR A 74 16.08 -0.07 15.01
C THR A 74 16.62 -0.21 13.59
N LEU A 75 16.77 0.92 12.89
CA LEU A 75 17.45 1.00 11.59
C LEU A 75 18.87 1.48 11.81
N ASP A 76 19.84 0.58 11.68
CA ASP A 76 21.26 0.93 11.71
C ASP A 76 21.71 1.49 10.35
N GLY A 77 21.04 2.54 9.88
CA GLY A 77 21.23 3.14 8.54
C GLY A 77 20.67 2.30 7.38
N LEU A 78 20.04 1.16 7.68
CA LEU A 78 19.41 0.29 6.71
C LEU A 78 18.01 0.79 6.30
N SER A 79 17.55 0.36 5.12
CA SER A 79 16.13 0.49 4.78
C SER A 79 15.27 -0.31 5.77
N PRO A 80 14.09 0.18 6.17
CA PRO A 80 13.16 -0.59 7.01
C PRO A 80 12.70 -1.90 6.36
N PHE A 81 12.82 -2.02 5.03
CA PHE A 81 12.49 -3.24 4.29
C PHE A 81 13.70 -4.17 4.10
N ALA A 82 14.84 -3.86 4.70
CA ALA A 82 16.05 -4.69 4.69
C ALA A 82 16.34 -5.35 6.05
N ILE A 83 15.68 -4.90 7.12
CA ILE A 83 15.87 -5.49 8.46
C ILE A 83 14.99 -6.74 8.65
N THR A 84 15.37 -7.58 9.61
CA THR A 84 14.53 -8.70 10.02
C THR A 84 13.40 -8.19 10.89
N PRO A 85 12.12 -8.38 10.51
CA PRO A 85 11.00 -7.90 11.29
C PRO A 85 10.88 -8.69 12.60
N PRO A 86 10.48 -8.05 13.73
CA PRO A 86 10.26 -8.75 15.00
C PRO A 86 9.19 -9.83 14.93
N ASP A 87 8.08 -9.54 14.24
CA ASP A 87 6.99 -10.47 13.99
C ASP A 87 6.17 -10.10 12.74
N ALA A 88 5.18 -10.92 12.41
CA ALA A 88 4.33 -10.72 11.24
C ALA A 88 3.39 -9.51 11.35
N ALA A 89 3.02 -9.09 12.57
CA ALA A 89 2.15 -7.94 12.78
C ALA A 89 2.90 -6.63 12.57
N TRP A 90 4.13 -6.55 13.08
CA TRP A 90 5.06 -5.45 12.83
C TRP A 90 5.35 -5.31 11.33
N LEU A 91 5.62 -6.44 10.64
CA LEU A 91 5.83 -6.42 9.18
C LEU A 91 4.58 -5.94 8.42
N ALA A 92 3.40 -6.40 8.83
CA ALA A 92 2.15 -5.96 8.23
C ALA A 92 1.91 -4.46 8.42
N ALA A 93 2.20 -3.90 9.60
CA ALA A 93 2.12 -2.47 9.88
C ALA A 93 3.11 -1.66 9.05
N LEU A 94 4.36 -2.13 8.91
CA LEU A 94 5.34 -1.49 8.03
C LEU A 94 4.86 -1.43 6.57
N HIS A 95 4.31 -2.55 6.08
CA HIS A 95 3.73 -2.65 4.74
C HIS A 95 2.34 -2.02 4.60
N GLY A 96 1.73 -1.52 5.69
CA GLY A 96 0.41 -0.89 5.70
C GLY A 96 0.43 0.59 5.32
N PHE A 97 1.58 1.24 5.45
CA PHE A 97 1.83 2.66 5.12
C PHE A 97 1.05 3.66 5.98
N ASP A 98 0.59 3.26 7.17
CA ASP A 98 -0.05 4.21 8.10
C ASP A 98 0.91 5.33 8.53
N TRP A 99 2.22 5.06 8.53
CA TRP A 99 3.28 6.05 8.75
C TRP A 99 3.36 7.15 7.66
N LEU A 100 2.69 7.00 6.50
CA LEU A 100 2.59 8.09 5.52
C LEU A 100 1.68 9.23 5.99
N ASP A 101 0.73 8.96 6.88
CA ASP A 101 -0.04 10.04 7.52
C ASP A 101 0.89 10.87 8.42
N ASP A 102 1.71 10.19 9.22
CA ASP A 102 2.70 10.85 10.09
C ASP A 102 3.68 11.71 9.26
N ALA A 103 4.06 11.24 8.06
CA ALA A 103 4.89 12.02 7.13
C ALA A 103 4.25 13.35 6.67
N GLN A 104 2.92 13.45 6.66
CA GLN A 104 2.20 14.68 6.30
C GLN A 104 2.29 15.73 7.40
N ALA A 105 2.24 15.30 8.67
CA ALA A 105 2.48 16.16 9.83
C ALA A 105 3.95 16.54 10.02
N ALA A 106 4.87 15.81 9.40
CA ALA A 106 6.30 15.91 9.66
C ALA A 106 6.96 17.16 9.04
N GLY A 107 8.11 17.54 9.62
CA GLY A 107 9.03 18.53 9.06
C GLY A 107 9.69 18.06 7.76
N ARG A 108 10.44 18.96 7.11
CA ARG A 108 11.01 18.71 5.78
C ARG A 108 11.96 17.49 5.74
N ALA A 109 12.80 17.32 6.76
CA ALA A 109 13.81 16.27 6.80
C ALA A 109 13.17 14.89 7.03
N GLU A 110 12.29 14.80 8.02
CA GLU A 110 11.56 13.58 8.39
C GLU A 110 10.66 13.13 7.25
N ARG A 111 9.94 14.08 6.63
CA ARG A 111 9.11 13.84 5.45
C ARG A 111 9.95 13.30 4.29
N ALA A 112 11.14 13.84 4.05
CA ALA A 112 12.02 13.35 2.99
C ALA A 112 12.49 11.91 3.26
N ALA A 113 12.83 11.57 4.50
CA ALA A 113 13.23 10.22 4.91
C ALA A 113 12.08 9.21 4.69
N LEU A 114 10.89 9.50 5.17
CA LEU A 114 9.71 8.63 5.01
C LEU A 114 9.29 8.52 3.53
N ARG A 115 9.39 9.60 2.77
CA ARG A 115 9.18 9.57 1.31
C ARG A 115 10.18 8.64 0.61
N ALA A 116 11.45 8.64 1.05
CA ALA A 116 12.45 7.71 0.52
C ALA A 116 12.10 6.24 0.82
N TRP A 117 11.52 5.94 2.00
CA TRP A 117 11.02 4.60 2.30
C TRP A 117 9.91 4.17 1.34
N ALA A 118 8.96 5.05 1.02
CA ALA A 118 7.89 4.74 0.07
C ALA A 118 8.46 4.39 -1.31
N PHE A 119 9.43 5.15 -1.81
CA PHE A 119 10.07 4.86 -3.10
C PHE A 119 10.98 3.63 -3.08
N ASP A 120 11.63 3.33 -1.96
CA ASP A 120 12.34 2.06 -1.77
C ASP A 120 11.38 0.87 -1.82
N TRP A 121 10.23 0.97 -1.15
CA TRP A 121 9.19 -0.04 -1.22
C TRP A 121 8.69 -0.24 -2.65
N LEU A 122 8.40 0.84 -3.37
CA LEU A 122 7.96 0.81 -4.76
C LEU A 122 8.99 0.13 -5.68
N ARG A 123 10.29 0.33 -5.43
CA ARG A 123 11.37 -0.33 -6.17
C ARG A 123 11.44 -1.84 -5.88
N ARG A 124 11.31 -2.23 -4.61
CA ARG A 124 11.44 -3.62 -4.16
C ARG A 124 10.21 -4.47 -4.48
N PHE A 125 9.01 -3.93 -4.29
CA PHE A 125 7.76 -4.69 -4.25
C PHE A 125 6.70 -4.21 -5.26
N GLY A 126 6.91 -3.08 -5.93
CA GLY A 126 5.96 -2.51 -6.90
C GLY A 126 5.71 -3.40 -8.12
N GLY A 127 6.57 -4.39 -8.37
CA GLY A 127 6.41 -5.39 -9.43
C GLY A 127 5.51 -6.59 -9.10
N GLY A 128 4.84 -6.60 -7.95
CA GLY A 128 3.96 -7.72 -7.58
C GLY A 128 4.64 -8.79 -6.72
N ALA A 129 5.83 -8.48 -6.17
CA ALA A 129 6.60 -9.36 -5.32
C ALA A 129 6.41 -9.03 -3.83
N GLY A 130 6.67 -10.02 -2.97
CA GLY A 130 6.74 -9.84 -1.52
C GLY A 130 5.45 -10.11 -0.74
N PRO A 131 5.52 -10.07 0.61
CA PRO A 131 4.45 -10.49 1.51
C PRO A 131 3.23 -9.55 1.54
N GLY A 132 3.33 -8.40 0.89
CA GLY A 132 2.33 -7.34 0.95
C GLY A 132 1.06 -7.60 0.13
N TRP A 133 1.04 -8.48 -0.86
CA TRP A 133 -0.10 -8.62 -1.80
C TRP A 133 -1.27 -9.45 -1.22
N ARG A 134 -1.79 -9.02 -0.08
CA ARG A 134 -3.04 -9.45 0.53
C ARG A 134 -4.09 -8.34 0.39
N ALA A 135 -5.37 -8.69 0.30
CA ALA A 135 -6.43 -7.72 0.02
C ALA A 135 -6.55 -6.61 1.09
N ASP A 136 -6.35 -6.96 2.36
CA ASP A 136 -6.35 -6.02 3.50
C ASP A 136 -5.22 -4.99 3.34
N LEU A 137 -3.97 -5.47 3.26
CA LEU A 137 -2.80 -4.61 3.12
C LEU A 137 -2.79 -3.85 1.79
N ALA A 138 -3.36 -4.40 0.73
CA ALA A 138 -3.48 -3.72 -0.56
C ALA A 138 -4.53 -2.62 -0.53
N GLY A 139 -5.66 -2.83 0.15
CA GLY A 139 -6.71 -1.82 0.36
C GLY A 139 -6.18 -0.62 1.13
N ARG A 140 -5.57 -0.88 2.29
CA ARG A 140 -4.93 0.15 3.13
C ARG A 140 -3.85 0.93 2.36
N ARG A 141 -2.93 0.23 1.67
CA ARG A 141 -1.91 0.92 0.84
C ARG A 141 -2.51 1.70 -0.30
N LEU A 142 -3.54 1.20 -0.96
CA LEU A 142 -4.18 1.94 -2.06
C LEU A 142 -4.74 3.27 -1.55
N ALA A 143 -5.45 3.23 -0.42
CA ALA A 143 -5.93 4.41 0.28
C ALA A 143 -4.77 5.39 0.58
N ARG A 144 -3.76 4.93 1.33
CA ARG A 144 -2.61 5.76 1.76
C ARG A 144 -1.78 6.31 0.61
N LEU A 145 -1.52 5.51 -0.41
CA LEU A 145 -0.77 5.95 -1.60
C LEU A 145 -1.54 6.99 -2.41
N THR A 146 -2.88 6.87 -2.44
CA THR A 146 -3.75 7.82 -3.15
C THR A 146 -3.81 9.15 -2.40
N THR A 147 -4.03 9.13 -1.09
CA THR A 147 -4.09 10.38 -0.28
C THR A 147 -2.71 11.05 -0.16
N ALA A 148 -1.64 10.27 0.03
CA ALA A 148 -0.28 10.80 0.10
C ALA A 148 0.35 11.11 -1.27
N ALA A 149 -0.38 10.94 -2.38
CA ALA A 149 0.14 11.15 -3.72
C ALA A 149 0.76 12.55 -3.92
N PRO A 150 0.13 13.67 -3.51
CA PRO A 150 0.74 15.00 -3.62
C PRO A 150 2.09 15.10 -2.89
N LEU A 151 2.16 14.59 -1.65
CA LEU A 151 3.37 14.56 -0.85
C LEU A 151 4.48 13.75 -1.53
N LEU A 152 4.14 12.58 -2.07
CA LEU A 152 5.11 11.71 -2.73
C LEU A 152 5.61 12.31 -4.05
N MET A 153 4.74 12.98 -4.81
CA MET A 153 5.07 13.61 -6.09
C MET A 153 5.86 14.92 -5.96
N ALA A 154 5.71 15.64 -4.84
CA ALA A 154 6.40 16.90 -4.60
C ALA A 154 7.93 16.73 -4.69
N GLY A 155 8.57 17.34 -5.69
CA GLY A 155 10.01 17.19 -5.93
C GLY A 155 10.47 15.79 -6.33
N ALA A 156 9.56 14.92 -6.81
CA ALA A 156 9.92 13.64 -7.43
C ALA A 156 10.21 13.82 -8.93
N GLY A 157 11.20 13.10 -9.45
CA GLY A 157 11.44 13.02 -10.89
C GLY A 157 10.35 12.22 -11.61
N ASP A 158 10.25 12.38 -12.93
CA ASP A 158 9.18 11.76 -13.72
C ASP A 158 9.18 10.23 -13.67
N ALA A 159 10.36 9.61 -13.54
CA ALA A 159 10.49 8.16 -13.40
C ALA A 159 9.79 7.65 -12.14
N ASP A 160 9.96 8.37 -11.02
CA ASP A 160 9.38 8.02 -9.73
C ASP A 160 7.89 8.35 -9.67
N LYS A 161 7.46 9.50 -10.24
CA LYS A 161 6.04 9.78 -10.45
C LYS A 161 5.37 8.66 -11.24
N ARG A 162 5.96 8.22 -12.35
CA ARG A 162 5.44 7.08 -13.14
C ARG A 162 5.41 5.77 -12.35
N ARG A 163 6.41 5.52 -11.49
CA ARG A 163 6.47 4.33 -10.64
C ARG A 163 5.34 4.34 -9.59
N LEU A 164 5.13 5.47 -8.92
CA LEU A 164 4.03 5.68 -7.99
C LEU A 164 2.67 5.43 -8.67
N LEU A 165 2.39 6.10 -9.78
CA LEU A 165 1.13 5.98 -10.48
C LEU A 165 0.86 4.55 -10.99
N ARG A 166 1.90 3.85 -11.48
CA ARG A 166 1.77 2.43 -11.84
C ARG A 166 1.47 1.55 -10.63
N ALA A 167 2.09 1.82 -9.48
CA ALA A 167 1.81 1.05 -8.28
C ALA A 167 0.37 1.25 -7.78
N ILE A 168 -0.14 2.49 -7.80
CA ILE A 168 -1.55 2.77 -7.44
C ILE A 168 -2.48 1.98 -8.36
N ASP A 169 -2.29 2.07 -9.68
CA ASP A 169 -3.11 1.32 -10.64
C ASP A 169 -2.98 -0.20 -10.48
N ALA A 170 -1.79 -0.71 -10.16
CA ALA A 170 -1.59 -2.14 -9.88
C ALA A 170 -2.38 -2.61 -8.65
N HIS A 171 -2.37 -1.85 -7.55
CA HIS A 171 -3.16 -2.19 -6.36
C HIS A 171 -4.67 -2.14 -6.66
N ARG A 172 -5.12 -1.11 -7.40
CA ARG A 172 -6.52 -1.00 -7.87
C ARG A 172 -6.95 -2.22 -8.67
N ARG A 173 -6.19 -2.61 -9.70
CA ARG A 173 -6.49 -3.77 -10.57
C ARG A 173 -6.48 -5.08 -9.79
N PHE A 174 -5.53 -5.24 -8.87
CA PHE A 174 -5.46 -6.40 -7.98
C PHE A 174 -6.72 -6.50 -7.12
N LEU A 175 -7.12 -5.42 -6.45
CA LEU A 175 -8.30 -5.40 -5.58
C LEU A 175 -9.59 -5.63 -6.36
N GLN A 176 -9.77 -5.01 -7.52
CA GLN A 176 -10.93 -5.26 -8.40
C GLN A 176 -11.08 -6.76 -8.75
N THR A 177 -9.96 -7.46 -8.93
CA THR A 177 -9.96 -8.89 -9.26
C THR A 177 -10.22 -9.78 -8.03
N ARG A 178 -9.82 -9.33 -6.82
CA ARG A 178 -9.77 -10.19 -5.62
C ARG A 178 -10.84 -9.90 -4.59
N ILE A 179 -11.43 -8.70 -4.57
CA ILE A 179 -12.38 -8.27 -3.53
C ILE A 179 -13.57 -9.22 -3.39
N GLY A 180 -14.13 -9.73 -4.49
CA GLY A 180 -15.25 -10.70 -4.45
C GLY A 180 -14.89 -12.08 -3.86
N ALA A 181 -13.61 -12.41 -3.75
CA ALA A 181 -13.14 -13.65 -3.13
C ALA A 181 -12.80 -13.48 -1.64
N VAL A 182 -12.76 -12.24 -1.13
CA VAL A 182 -12.53 -11.96 0.29
C VAL A 182 -13.76 -12.35 1.08
N ARG A 183 -13.57 -13.04 2.21
CA ARG A 183 -14.65 -13.48 3.10
C ARG A 183 -14.71 -12.74 4.43
N ASP A 184 -13.62 -12.08 4.81
CA ASP A 184 -13.54 -11.26 6.01
C ASP A 184 -14.15 -9.86 5.75
N PRO A 185 -15.21 -9.45 6.48
CA PRO A 185 -15.89 -8.17 6.23
C PRO A 185 -14.99 -6.95 6.42
N LEU A 186 -14.08 -6.97 7.40
CA LEU A 186 -13.16 -5.87 7.64
C LEU A 186 -12.20 -5.69 6.45
N THR A 187 -11.62 -6.78 5.96
CA THR A 187 -10.80 -6.79 4.75
C THR A 187 -11.56 -6.27 3.52
N GLN A 188 -12.85 -6.61 3.38
CA GLN A 188 -13.68 -6.10 2.29
C GLN A 188 -13.87 -4.59 2.38
N LEU A 189 -14.14 -4.06 3.59
CA LEU A 189 -14.29 -2.63 3.82
C LEU A 189 -13.00 -1.88 3.46
N GLU A 190 -11.85 -2.34 3.95
CA GLU A 190 -10.55 -1.72 3.66
C GLU A 190 -10.23 -1.71 2.16
N ALA A 191 -10.53 -2.81 1.46
CA ALA A 191 -10.39 -2.91 0.02
C ALA A 191 -11.33 -1.95 -0.72
N ALA A 192 -12.59 -1.86 -0.29
CA ALA A 192 -13.59 -0.98 -0.87
C ALA A 192 -13.23 0.50 -0.68
N THR A 193 -12.81 0.89 0.52
CA THR A 193 -12.35 2.26 0.83
C THR A 193 -11.19 2.67 -0.06
N GLY A 194 -10.17 1.82 -0.20
CA GLY A 194 -9.04 2.09 -1.09
C GLY A 194 -9.47 2.26 -2.56
N LEU A 195 -10.37 1.40 -3.04
CA LEU A 195 -10.92 1.49 -4.40
C LEU A 195 -11.73 2.78 -4.61
N ALA A 196 -12.56 3.16 -3.65
CA ALA A 196 -13.39 4.36 -3.71
C ALA A 196 -12.53 5.63 -3.80
N LEU A 197 -11.54 5.77 -2.92
CA LEU A 197 -10.61 6.91 -2.97
C LEU A 197 -9.84 6.99 -4.29
N CYS A 198 -9.36 5.84 -4.78
CA CYS A 198 -8.68 5.78 -6.06
C CYS A 198 -9.61 6.14 -7.22
N GLY A 199 -10.90 5.79 -7.14
CA GLY A 199 -11.94 6.20 -8.08
C GLY A 199 -12.10 7.71 -8.13
N LEU A 200 -12.27 8.35 -6.97
CA LEU A 200 -12.39 9.81 -6.84
C LEU A 200 -11.19 10.53 -7.46
N ALA A 201 -9.97 10.04 -7.21
CA ALA A 201 -8.77 10.61 -7.80
C ALA A 201 -8.74 10.47 -9.34
N GLN A 202 -9.23 9.37 -9.90
CA GLN A 202 -9.31 9.17 -11.36
C GLN A 202 -10.34 10.09 -12.01
N GLU A 203 -11.52 10.22 -11.41
CA GLU A 203 -12.61 11.06 -11.92
C GLU A 203 -12.20 12.52 -12.00
N GLY A 204 -11.57 13.06 -10.96
CA GLY A 204 -11.04 14.43 -11.02
C GLY A 204 -10.00 14.63 -12.13
N GLY A 205 -9.23 13.59 -12.46
CA GLY A 205 -8.29 13.64 -13.58
C GLY A 205 -8.97 13.59 -14.94
N ALA A 206 -10.00 12.76 -15.10
CA ALA A 206 -10.78 12.65 -16.33
C ALA A 206 -11.55 13.94 -16.63
N ALA A 207 -12.19 14.54 -15.61
CA ALA A 207 -12.89 15.81 -15.74
C ALA A 207 -11.97 16.94 -16.20
N THR A 208 -10.76 17.03 -15.63
CA THR A 208 -9.76 18.03 -16.01
C THR A 208 -9.30 17.85 -17.46
N ALA A 209 -9.02 16.62 -17.88
CA ALA A 209 -8.60 16.32 -19.25
C ALA A 209 -9.69 16.64 -20.28
N ALA A 210 -10.96 16.34 -19.95
CA ALA A 210 -12.11 16.67 -20.80
C ALA A 210 -12.28 18.20 -20.93
N TRP A 211 -12.16 18.95 -19.83
CA TRP A 211 -12.20 20.41 -19.85
C TRP A 211 -11.08 21.02 -20.71
N ALA A 212 -9.85 20.50 -20.57
CA ALA A 212 -8.69 21.00 -21.32
C ALA A 212 -8.79 20.72 -22.83
N ALA A 213 -9.47 19.63 -23.24
CA ALA A 213 -9.69 19.30 -24.64
C ALA A 213 -10.83 20.11 -25.32
N ALA A 214 -11.65 20.81 -24.52
CA ALA A 214 -12.78 21.62 -24.99
C ALA A 214 -12.44 23.12 -25.16
N ARG A 215 -11.17 23.51 -24.97
CA ARG A 215 -10.65 24.87 -25.20
C ARG A 215 -9.61 24.85 -26.32
#